data_AF-A0A951DFS9-F1
#
_entry.id   AF-A0A951DFS9-F1
#
_cell.length_a   1.000
_cell.length_b   1.000
_cell.length_c   1.000
_cell.angle_alpha   90.00
_cell.angle_beta   90.00
_cell.angle_gamma   90.00
#
_symmetry.space_group_name_H-M   'P 1'
#
loop_
_entity.id
_entity.type
_entity.pdbx_description
1 polymer ?
#
loop_
_entity_poly.entity_id
_entity_poly.type
_entity_poly.pdbx_seq_one_letter_code
_entity_poly.pdbx_strand_id
1 'polypeptide(L)'
;MDGSLPPNQLAAIQEAIFSGRKIEAIKLYRSASRLDLKDAKDAVDRMEAGLLISSPERFTVRPKSGCGTAVLVCGIAASALAMLRWLL
;
A
#
# COMPACT_ATOMS: atom_id res chain seq x y z
N MET A 1 3.14 31.89 11.97
CA MET A 1 3.01 31.19 10.68
C MET A 1 2.16 29.99 10.95
N ASP A 2 0.91 30.07 10.54
CA ASP A 2 -0.11 29.04 10.65
C ASP A 2 0.39 27.73 10.03
N GLY A 3 0.33 26.62 10.76
CA GLY A 3 0.65 25.28 10.24
C GLY A 3 -0.35 24.79 9.19
N SER A 4 -0.90 25.70 8.38
CA SER A 4 -1.88 25.49 7.33
C SER A 4 -1.13 25.09 6.06
N LEU A 5 -1.06 23.79 5.83
CA LEU A 5 -0.50 23.23 4.61
C LEU A 5 -1.44 23.55 3.43
N PRO A 6 -0.92 24.00 2.27
CA PRO A 6 -1.76 24.25 1.11
C PRO A 6 -2.42 22.93 0.64
N PRO A 7 -3.65 22.96 0.11
CA PRO A 7 -4.45 21.76 -0.14
C PRO A 7 -3.77 20.73 -1.05
N ASN A 8 -2.98 21.20 -2.02
CA ASN A 8 -2.22 20.34 -2.93
C ASN A 8 -1.12 19.55 -2.21
N GLN A 9 -0.46 20.14 -1.21
CA GLN A 9 0.56 19.44 -0.42
C GLN A 9 -0.06 18.43 0.53
N LEU A 10 -1.20 18.76 1.14
CA LEU A 10 -1.96 17.81 1.96
C LEU A 10 -2.38 16.57 1.17
N ALA A 11 -2.91 16.76 -0.05
CA ALA A 11 -3.30 15.66 -0.91
C ALA A 11 -2.10 14.74 -1.25
N ALA A 12 -0.94 15.33 -1.56
CA ALA A 12 0.28 14.57 -1.83
C ALA A 12 0.78 13.78 -0.60
N ILE A 13 0.69 14.38 0.60
CA ILE A 13 1.05 13.73 1.87
C ILE A 13 0.12 12.54 2.13
N GLN A 14 -1.20 12.72 1.97
CA GLN A 14 -2.17 11.64 2.17
C GLN A 14 -1.97 10.50 1.17
N GLU A 15 -1.70 10.81 -0.10
CA GLU A 15 -1.43 9.80 -1.13
C GLU A 15 -0.15 8.99 -0.82
N ALA A 16 0.90 9.65 -0.34
CA ALA A 16 2.10 8.98 0.13
C ALA A 16 1.81 8.05 1.32
N ILE A 17 0.93 8.44 2.25
CA ILE A 17 0.49 7.59 3.36
C ILE A 17 -0.27 6.36 2.83
N PHE A 18 -1.28 6.55 1.97
CA PHE A 18 -2.06 5.43 1.41
C PHE A 18 -1.20 4.44 0.62
N SER A 19 -0.17 4.94 -0.05
CA SER A 19 0.79 4.11 -0.79
C SER A 19 1.85 3.42 0.10
N GLY A 20 1.81 3.60 1.42
CA GLY A 20 2.82 3.08 2.34
C GLY A 20 4.20 3.78 2.24
N ARG A 21 4.29 4.91 1.53
CA ARG A 21 5.52 5.70 1.35
C ARG A 21 5.70 6.71 2.50
N LYS A 22 5.70 6.22 3.74
CA LYS A 22 5.68 7.06 4.95
C LYS A 22 6.85 8.03 5.08
N ILE A 23 8.06 7.63 4.67
CA ILE A 23 9.24 8.51 4.68
C ILE A 23 9.06 9.71 3.73
N GLU A 24 8.41 9.51 2.58
CA GLU A 24 8.11 10.58 1.63
C GLU A 24 7.09 11.55 2.24
N ALA A 25 6.03 11.03 2.86
CA ALA A 25 5.03 11.85 3.55
C ALA A 25 5.69 12.78 4.61
N ILE A 26 6.62 12.24 5.41
CA ILE A 26 7.37 13.02 6.42
C ILE A 26 8.24 14.11 5.77
N LYS A 27 8.90 13.80 4.65
CA LYS A 27 9.70 14.78 3.91
C LYS A 27 8.84 15.92 3.37
N LEU A 28 7.69 15.59 2.77
CA LEU A 28 6.73 16.56 2.24
C LEU A 28 6.19 17.46 3.36
N TYR A 29 5.73 16.86 4.46
CA TYR A 29 5.22 17.58 5.62
C TYR A 29 6.27 18.51 6.23
N ARG A 30 7.50 18.02 6.42
CA ARG A 30 8.61 18.80 6.99
C ARG A 30 9.01 19.98 6.09
N SER A 31 9.07 19.76 4.78
CA SER A 31 9.44 20.80 3.82
C SER A 31 8.44 21.95 3.81
N ALA A 32 7.16 21.63 4.02
CA ALA A 32 6.08 22.61 4.02
C ALA A 32 5.89 23.31 5.38
N SER A 33 6.05 22.60 6.50
CA SER A 33 5.81 23.12 7.85
C SER A 33 7.06 23.68 8.54
N ARG A 34 8.27 23.39 8.02
CA ARG A 34 9.57 23.69 8.66
C ARG A 34 9.72 23.16 10.09
N LEU A 35 8.95 22.15 10.46
CA LEU A 35 9.11 21.47 11.75
C LEU A 35 10.38 20.61 11.78
N ASP A 36 10.80 20.25 12.99
CA ASP A 36 11.83 19.24 13.18
C ASP A 36 11.33 17.85 12.78
N LEU A 37 12.28 16.94 12.56
CA LEU A 37 11.97 15.59 12.07
C LEU A 37 11.00 14.84 13.01
N LYS A 38 11.16 15.02 14.33
CA LYS A 38 10.29 14.41 15.34
C LYS A 38 8.85 14.89 15.17
N ASP A 39 8.63 16.20 15.14
CA ASP A 39 7.27 16.74 15.11
C ASP A 39 6.60 16.52 13.74
N ALA A 40 7.38 16.53 12.66
CA ALA A 40 6.90 16.13 11.34
C ALA A 40 6.45 14.66 11.30
N LYS A 41 7.22 13.76 11.93
CA LYS A 41 6.82 12.35 12.09
C LYS A 41 5.55 12.24 12.93
N ASP A 42 5.51 12.87 14.09
CA ASP A 42 4.35 12.81 15.00
C ASP A 42 3.08 13.34 14.30
N ALA A 43 3.20 14.37 13.46
CA ALA A 43 2.09 14.87 12.66
C ALA A 43 1.62 13.87 11.60
N VAL A 44 2.54 13.26 10.84
CA VAL A 44 2.20 12.24 9.83
C VAL A 44 1.60 10.99 10.48
N ASP A 45 2.10 10.57 11.64
CA ASP A 45 1.55 9.44 12.40
C ASP A 45 0.09 9.70 12.81
N ARG A 46 -0.22 10.91 13.28
CA ARG A 46 -1.61 11.32 13.57
C ARG A 46 -2.48 11.37 12.32
N MET A 47 -1.94 11.86 11.19
CA MET A 47 -2.66 11.87 9.93
C MET A 47 -3.00 10.45 9.47
N GLU A 48 -2.03 9.54 9.49
CA GLU A 48 -2.22 8.12 9.15
C GLU A 48 -3.29 7.47 10.03
N ALA A 49 -3.23 7.66 11.35
CA ALA A 49 -4.26 7.16 12.25
C ALA A 49 -5.67 7.69 11.90
N GLY A 50 -5.80 8.98 11.58
CA GLY A 50 -7.06 9.58 11.15
C GLY A 50 -7.56 9.05 9.79
N LEU A 51 -6.65 8.82 8.85
CA LEU A 51 -6.97 8.23 7.54
C LEU A 51 -7.39 6.77 7.67
N LEU A 52 -6.78 5.99 8.56
CA LEU A 52 -7.17 4.61 8.84
C LEU A 52 -8.60 4.52 9.36
N ILE A 53 -9.03 5.48 10.17
CA ILE A 53 -10.40 5.56 10.69
C ILE A 53 -11.37 6.03 9.60
N SER A 54 -10.99 7.04 8.82
CA SER A 54 -11.87 7.68 7.83
C SER A 54 -11.99 6.91 6.50
N SER A 55 -10.96 6.15 6.13
CA SER A 55 -10.86 5.47 4.83
C SER A 55 -10.14 4.11 4.94
N PRO A 56 -10.67 3.18 5.77
CA PRO A 56 -10.04 1.88 6.03
C PRO A 56 -9.88 1.03 4.76
N GLU A 57 -10.77 1.16 3.78
CA GLU A 57 -10.77 0.41 2.53
C GLU A 57 -9.52 0.67 1.68
N ARG A 58 -8.93 1.86 1.77
CA ARG A 58 -7.71 2.23 1.04
C ARG A 58 -6.45 1.58 1.59
N PHE A 59 -6.47 1.15 2.86
CA PHE A 59 -5.35 0.46 3.50
C PHE A 59 -5.41 -1.06 3.33
N THR A 60 -6.44 -1.59 2.66
CA THR A 60 -6.52 -3.02 2.37
C THR A 60 -5.60 -3.38 1.21
N VAL A 61 -4.75 -4.40 1.41
CA VAL A 61 -3.91 -4.94 0.34
C VAL A 61 -4.85 -5.55 -0.71
N ARG A 62 -5.09 -4.85 -1.82
CA ARG A 62 -5.77 -5.48 -2.97
C ARG A 62 -4.92 -6.68 -3.39
N PRO A 63 -5.42 -7.93 -3.30
CA PRO A 63 -4.68 -9.05 -3.83
C PRO A 63 -4.56 -8.82 -5.33
N LYS A 64 -3.33 -8.67 -5.82
CA LYS A 64 -3.04 -8.63 -7.24
C LYS A 64 -3.40 -10.02 -7.78
N SER A 65 -4.60 -10.16 -8.35
CA SER A 65 -5.10 -11.38 -8.98
C SER A 65 -4.28 -11.69 -10.23
N GLY A 66 -3.07 -12.21 -10.03
CA GLY A 66 -2.18 -12.66 -11.08
C GLY A 66 -2.17 -14.18 -11.13
N CYS A 67 -2.83 -14.75 -12.14
CA CYS A 67 -2.42 -15.86 -13.03
C CYS A 67 -1.62 -17.08 -12.49
N GLY A 68 -1.50 -17.32 -11.18
CA GLY A 68 -0.76 -18.46 -10.62
C GLY A 68 -1.61 -19.74 -10.49
N THR A 69 -2.92 -19.58 -10.30
CA THR A 69 -3.84 -20.70 -10.03
C THR A 69 -4.14 -21.55 -11.26
N ALA A 70 -4.05 -20.98 -12.47
CA ALA A 70 -4.30 -21.71 -13.71
C ALA A 70 -3.22 -22.78 -13.99
N VAL A 71 -1.98 -22.55 -13.57
CA VAL A 71 -0.86 -23.49 -13.82
C VAL A 71 -0.96 -24.73 -12.92
N LEU A 72 -1.40 -24.56 -11.67
CA LEU A 72 -1.59 -25.69 -10.74
C LEU A 72 -2.69 -26.63 -11.19
N VAL A 73 -3.77 -26.12 -11.80
CA VAL A 73 -4.89 -26.96 -12.28
C VAL A 73 -4.50 -27.74 -13.54
N CYS A 74 -3.78 -27.15 -14.48
CA CYS A 74 -3.42 -27.84 -15.72
C CYS A 74 -2.27 -28.86 -15.56
N GLY A 75 -1.32 -28.64 -14.64
CA GLY A 75 -0.17 -29.53 -14.46
C GLY A 75 -0.51 -30.92 -13.92
N ILE A 76 -1.54 -31.01 -13.06
CA ILE A 76 -1.93 -32.27 -12.40
C ILE A 76 -2.73 -33.18 -13.35
N ALA A 77 -3.52 -32.60 -14.25
CA ALA A 77 -4.30 -33.37 -15.23
C ALA A 77 -3.42 -34.10 -16.25
N ALA A 78 -2.29 -33.50 -16.65
CA ALA A 78 -1.37 -34.10 -17.63
C ALA A 78 -0.58 -35.30 -17.05
N SER A 79 -0.23 -35.28 -15.76
CA SER A 79 0.54 -36.35 -15.14
C SER A 79 -0.30 -37.61 -14.87
N ALA A 80 -1.58 -37.45 -14.53
CA ALA A 80 -2.51 -38.57 -14.32
C ALA A 80 -2.74 -39.38 -15.61
N LEU A 81 -2.89 -38.69 -16.76
CA LEU A 81 -3.03 -39.35 -18.07
C LEU A 81 -1.73 -40.03 -18.54
N ALA A 82 -0.57 -39.45 -18.20
CA ALA A 82 0.72 -40.07 -18.50
C ALA A 82 0.97 -41.34 -17.68
N MET A 83 0.58 -41.35 -16.39
CA MET A 83 0.69 -42.54 -15.54
C MET A 83 -0.25 -43.67 -15.96
N LEU A 84 -1.49 -43.34 -16.36
CA LEU A 84 -2.44 -44.35 -16.82
C LEU A 84 -2.02 -45.00 -18.14
N ARG A 85 -1.33 -44.26 -19.02
CA ARG A 85 -0.75 -44.79 -20.27
C ARG A 85 0.52 -45.62 -20.07
N TRP A 86 1.09 -45.64 -18.87
CA TRP A 86 2.25 -46.48 -18.54
C TRP A 86 1.84 -47.79 -17.88
N LEU A 87 0.56 -47.92 -17.48
CA LEU A 87 0.00 -49.08 -16.79
C LEU A 87 -0.91 -49.96 -17.68
N LEU A 88 -1.19 -49.52 -18.92
CA LEU A 88 -1.91 -50.25 -19.98
C LEU A 88 -0.97 -50.48 -21.17
#